data_AF-Q31X28-F1
#
_entry.id   AF-Q31X28-F1
#
_cell.length_a   1.000
_cell.length_b   1.000
_cell.length_c   1.000
_cell.angle_alpha   90.00
_cell.angle_beta   90.00
_cell.angle_gamma   90.00
#
_symmetry.space_group_name_H-M   'P 1'
#
loop_
_entity.id
_entity.type
_entity.pdbx_description
1 polymer ?
#
loop_
_entity_poly.entity_id
_entity_poly.type
_entity_poly.pdbx_seq_one_letter_code
_entity_poly.pdbx_strand_id
1 'polypeptide(L)'
;MNINHSPHDGLVIINKGNEEVEGTWPNKLQPGIYKNMGSNSVNIIINNTRKIIPPGKVFTLRGGTLNINIPGRSALLLGKTGEPPNYLYL
;
A
#
# COMPACT_ATOMS: atom_id res chain seq x y z
N MET A 1 14.04 18.56 -5.51
CA MET A 1 13.50 17.30 -4.94
C MET A 1 13.23 16.36 -6.11
N ASN A 2 13.87 15.20 -6.18
CA ASN A 2 13.59 14.22 -7.24
C ASN A 2 12.41 13.37 -6.78
N ILE A 3 11.28 13.50 -7.45
CA ILE A 3 10.04 12.79 -7.09
C ILE A 3 10.21 11.27 -7.11
N ASN A 4 11.14 10.73 -7.90
CA ASN A 4 11.36 9.28 -8.01
C ASN A 4 12.26 8.72 -6.89
N HIS A 5 12.97 9.58 -6.16
CA HIS A 5 13.90 9.18 -5.10
C HIS A 5 13.50 9.70 -3.72
N SER A 6 12.41 10.48 -3.67
CA SER A 6 11.86 10.96 -2.42
C SER A 6 10.90 9.93 -1.86
N PRO A 7 10.83 9.75 -0.54
CA PRO A 7 9.84 8.87 0.04
C PRO A 7 8.43 9.37 -0.26
N HIS A 8 7.52 8.45 -0.58
CA HIS A 8 6.15 8.79 -0.97
C HIS A 8 5.17 8.54 0.18
N ASP A 9 4.16 9.41 0.29
CA ASP A 9 3.04 9.28 1.24
C ASP A 9 1.79 8.65 0.58
N GLY A 10 1.88 8.21 -0.67
CA GLY A 10 0.77 7.60 -1.39
C GLY A 10 1.22 6.70 -2.52
N LEU A 11 0.33 5.78 -2.91
CA LEU A 11 0.56 4.84 -3.99
C LEU A 11 -0.72 4.61 -4.77
N VAL A 12 -0.64 4.72 -6.10
CA VAL A 12 -1.69 4.33 -7.03
C VAL A 12 -1.14 3.31 -7.99
N ILE A 13 -1.82 2.18 -8.13
CA ILE A 13 -1.49 1.17 -9.15
C ILE A 13 -2.77 0.76 -9.86
N ILE A 14 -2.74 0.72 -11.19
CA ILE A 14 -3.88 0.39 -12.03
C ILE A 14 -3.56 -0.92 -12.76
N ASN A 15 -4.33 -1.96 -12.50
CA ASN A 15 -4.28 -3.20 -13.27
C ASN A 15 -5.37 -3.17 -14.35
N LYS A 16 -4.96 -2.86 -15.58
CA LYS A 16 -5.84 -2.87 -16.76
C LYS A 16 -6.02 -4.29 -17.33
N GLY A 17 -5.19 -5.26 -16.93
CA GLY A 17 -5.29 -6.65 -17.35
C GLY A 17 -6.57 -7.33 -16.85
N ASN A 18 -6.88 -8.49 -17.39
CA ASN A 18 -8.00 -9.32 -16.91
C ASN A 18 -7.59 -10.20 -15.73
N GLU A 19 -6.30 -10.49 -15.58
CA GLU A 19 -5.75 -11.37 -14.55
C GLU A 19 -5.24 -10.58 -13.36
N GLU A 20 -5.22 -11.26 -12.21
CA GLU A 20 -4.60 -10.76 -11.00
C GLU A 20 -3.08 -10.67 -11.18
N VAL A 21 -2.48 -9.57 -10.72
CA VAL A 21 -1.04 -9.34 -10.79
C VAL A 21 -0.49 -9.19 -9.38
N GLU A 22 0.52 -9.99 -9.06
CA GLU A 22 1.36 -9.81 -7.89
C GLU A 22 2.63 -9.08 -8.28
N GLY A 23 3.03 -8.09 -7.47
CA GLY A 23 4.20 -7.29 -7.74
C GLY A 23 4.79 -6.67 -6.49
N THR A 24 6.09 -6.45 -6.56
CA THR A 24 6.83 -5.70 -5.55
C THR A 24 6.90 -4.24 -5.97
N TRP A 25 6.34 -3.35 -5.15
CA TRP A 25 6.51 -1.91 -5.37
C TRP A 25 7.97 -1.53 -5.02
N PRO A 26 8.74 -0.99 -5.97
CA PRO A 26 10.19 -0.80 -5.79
C PRO A 26 10.54 0.43 -4.96
N ASN A 27 9.64 1.42 -4.88
CA ASN A 27 9.91 2.67 -4.16
C ASN A 27 9.41 2.60 -2.72
N LYS A 28 10.19 3.12 -1.78
CA LYS A 28 9.79 3.08 -0.36
C LYS A 28 8.65 4.07 -0.10
N LEU A 29 7.55 3.56 0.44
CA LEU A 29 6.57 4.38 1.13
C LEU A 29 7.14 4.81 2.49
N GLN A 30 6.86 6.04 2.90
CA GLN A 30 7.22 6.51 4.24
C GLN A 30 6.58 5.61 5.30
N PRO A 31 7.26 5.32 6.43
CA PRO A 31 6.59 4.75 7.58
C PRO A 31 5.40 5.61 8.00
N GLY A 32 4.30 4.97 8.42
CA GLY A 32 3.07 5.65 8.81
C GLY A 32 1.84 4.76 8.79
N ILE A 33 0.69 5.36 9.09
CA ILE A 33 -0.62 4.73 8.96
C ILE A 33 -1.14 5.05 7.56
N TYR A 34 -1.58 4.04 6.83
CA TYR A 34 -2.12 4.17 5.47
C TYR A 34 -3.56 3.68 5.44
N LYS A 35 -4.38 4.35 4.64
CA LYS A 35 -5.76 3.96 4.36
C LYS A 35 -5.86 3.40 2.96
N ASN A 36 -6.58 2.28 2.80
CA ASN A 36 -7.07 1.86 1.49
C ASN A 36 -8.21 2.81 1.09
N MET A 37 -7.94 3.72 0.18
CA MET A 37 -8.94 4.66 -0.37
C MET A 37 -9.53 4.15 -1.69
N GLY A 38 -9.13 2.96 -2.15
CA GLY A 38 -9.70 2.30 -3.31
C GLY A 38 -11.04 1.64 -3.02
N SER A 39 -11.67 1.10 -4.06
CA SER A 39 -12.98 0.44 -3.98
C SER A 39 -12.91 -1.06 -3.70
N ASN A 40 -11.72 -1.67 -3.80
CA ASN A 40 -11.51 -3.11 -3.60
C ASN A 40 -10.61 -3.39 -2.40
N SER A 41 -10.79 -4.57 -1.80
CA SER A 41 -9.84 -5.09 -0.82
C SER A 41 -8.49 -5.35 -1.48
N VAL A 42 -7.42 -5.04 -0.78
CA VAL A 42 -6.06 -5.19 -1.31
C VAL A 42 -5.28 -6.16 -0.44
N ASN A 43 -4.52 -7.03 -1.10
CA ASN A 43 -3.66 -7.99 -0.45
C ASN A 43 -2.27 -7.39 -0.33
N ILE A 44 -1.81 -7.21 0.90
CA ILE A 44 -0.50 -6.65 1.20
C ILE A 44 0.28 -7.66 2.03
N ILE A 45 1.51 -7.95 1.64
CA ILE A 45 2.41 -8.77 2.45
C ILE A 45 3.36 -7.84 3.18
N ILE A 46 3.30 -7.85 4.52
CA ILE A 46 4.17 -7.07 5.41
C ILE A 46 4.89 -8.06 6.31
N ASN A 47 6.23 -8.04 6.32
CA ASN A 47 7.05 -8.97 7.10
C ASN A 47 6.63 -10.44 6.91
N ASN A 48 6.48 -10.88 5.65
CA ASN A 48 6.01 -12.21 5.26
C ASN A 48 4.60 -12.61 5.75
N THR A 49 3.83 -11.67 6.32
CA THR A 49 2.44 -11.91 6.70
C THR A 49 1.51 -11.25 5.71
N ARG A 50 0.65 -12.03 5.07
CA ARG A 50 -0.41 -11.51 4.19
C ARG A 50 -1.50 -10.87 5.03
N LYS A 51 -1.87 -9.64 4.70
CA LYS A 51 -2.99 -8.90 5.27
C LYS A 51 -3.92 -8.45 4.16
N ILE A 52 -5.21 -8.67 4.34
CA ILE A 52 -6.26 -8.15 3.48
C ILE A 52 -6.72 -6.83 4.08
N ILE A 53 -6.61 -5.74 3.33
CA ILE A 53 -7.04 -4.41 3.77
C ILE A 53 -8.31 -4.01 3.00
N PRO A 54 -9.49 -4.03 3.64
CA PRO A 54 -10.73 -3.59 3.00
C PRO A 54 -10.73 -2.09 2.66
N PRO A 55 -11.58 -1.65 1.73
CA PRO A 55 -11.85 -0.23 1.49
C PRO A 55 -12.14 0.53 2.78
N GLY A 56 -11.56 1.72 2.91
CA GLY A 56 -11.73 2.59 4.07
C GLY A 56 -11.00 2.16 5.34
N LYS A 57 -10.35 0.99 5.36
CA LYS A 57 -9.58 0.52 6.53
C LYS A 57 -8.15 1.01 6.50
N VAL A 58 -7.61 1.22 7.70
CA VAL A 58 -6.25 1.68 7.93
C VAL A 58 -5.33 0.53 8.32
N PHE A 59 -4.04 0.66 8.03
CA PHE A 59 -2.99 -0.27 8.43
C PHE A 59 -1.66 0.46 8.60
N THR A 60 -0.80 -0.06 9.48
CA THR A 60 0.52 0.51 9.72
C THR A 60 1.55 -0.07 8.78
N LEU A 61 2.33 0.80 8.13
CA LEU A 61 3.53 0.46 7.37
C LEU A 61 4.76 0.95 8.13
N ARG A 62 5.72 0.06 8.37
CA ARG A 62 7.01 0.36 9.04
C ARG A 62 8.09 0.87 8.08
N GLY A 63 7.70 1.19 6.85
CA GLY A 63 8.62 1.40 5.72
C GLY A 63 9.13 0.07 5.15
N GLY A 64 9.75 0.13 3.98
CA GLY A 64 10.31 -1.04 3.29
C GLY A 64 9.57 -1.41 2.01
N THR A 65 9.79 -2.64 1.57
CA THR A 65 9.28 -3.18 0.31
C THR A 65 7.84 -3.64 0.47
N LEU A 66 6.97 -3.20 -0.43
CA LEU A 66 5.54 -3.53 -0.39
C LEU A 66 5.23 -4.56 -1.49
N ASN A 67 4.93 -5.79 -1.09
CA ASN A 67 4.41 -6.79 -2.02
C ASN A 67 2.90 -6.70 -2.04
N ILE A 68 2.35 -6.51 -3.23
CA ILE A 68 0.96 -6.17 -3.47
C ILE A 68 0.43 -7.13 -4.50
N ASN A 69 -0.80 -7.56 -4.27
CA ASN A 69 -1.57 -8.28 -5.25
C ASN A 69 -2.83 -7.47 -5.61
N ILE A 70 -3.04 -7.26 -6.91
CA ILE A 70 -4.07 -6.40 -7.49
C ILE A 70 -4.91 -7.20 -8.49
N PRO A 71 -6.23 -7.37 -8.24
CA PRO A 71 -7.13 -8.05 -9.15
C PRO A 71 -7.15 -7.44 -10.56
N GLY A 72 -7.50 -8.25 -11.56
CA GLY A 72 -7.75 -7.75 -12.91
C GLY A 72 -8.84 -6.67 -12.94
N ARG A 73 -8.72 -5.73 -13.87
CA ARG A 73 -9.66 -4.61 -14.06
C ARG A 73 -9.90 -3.80 -12.79
N SER A 74 -8.85 -3.57 -12.01
CA SER A 74 -8.97 -2.87 -10.73
C SER A 74 -7.84 -1.87 -10.50
N ALA A 75 -7.97 -1.08 -9.43
CA ALA A 75 -6.93 -0.16 -8.99
C ALA A 75 -6.75 -0.25 -7.47
N LEU A 76 -5.49 -0.13 -7.04
CA LEU A 76 -5.09 0.14 -5.68
C LEU A 76 -4.96 1.66 -5.51
N LEU A 77 -5.48 2.18 -4.40
CA LEU A 77 -5.23 3.55 -3.95
C LEU A 77 -4.91 3.55 -2.45
N LEU A 78 -3.66 3.85 -2.10
CA LEU A 78 -3.20 4.00 -0.73
C LEU A 78 -2.80 5.44 -0.47
N GLY A 79 -3.21 5.97 0.67
CA GLY A 79 -2.76 7.28 1.16
C GLY A 79 -2.40 7.20 2.62
N LYS A 80 -1.26 7.78 2.98
CA LYS A 80 -0.84 7.97 4.36
C LYS A 80 -1.82 8.92 5.04
N THR A 81 -2.28 8.54 6.23
CA THR A 81 -3.14 9.38 7.05
C THR A 81 -2.29 10.39 7.82
N GLY A 82 -2.93 11.44 8.35
CA GLY A 82 -2.29 12.36 9.30
C GLY A 82 -2.19 11.80 10.72
N GLU A 83 -2.61 10.54 10.94
CA GLU A 83 -2.58 9.93 12.26
C GLU A 83 -1.12 9.61 12.66
N PRO A 84 -0.71 9.91 13.90
CA PRO A 84 0.61 9.57 14.37
C PRO A 84 0.77 8.05 14.40
N PRO A 85 1.91 7.50 13.94
CA PRO A 85 2.12 6.07 13.99
C PRO A 85 2.16 5.61 15.46
N ASN A 86 1.43 4.54 15.77
CA ASN A 86 1.45 3.99 17.12
C ASN A 86 2.75 3.21 17.34
N TYR A 87 3.74 3.86 17.96
CA TYR A 87 5.10 3.33 18.17
C TYR A 87 5.16 2.03 18.98
N LEU A 88 4.11 1.68 19.71
CA LEU A 88 3.98 0.40 20.43
C LEU A 88 3.79 -0.80 19.48
N TYR A 89 3.36 -0.54 18.23
CA TYR A 89 3.15 -1.53 17.18
C TYR A 89 4.03 -1.28 15.94
N LEU A 90 5.07 -0.43 16.08
CA LEU A 90 6.13 -0.21 15.08
C LEU A 90 7.37 -1.08 15.33
#